data_AF-A0A524AX08-F1
#
_entry.id   AF-A0A524AX08-F1
#
_cell.length_a   1.000
_cell.length_b   1.000
_cell.length_c   1.000
_cell.angle_alpha   90.00
_cell.angle_beta   90.00
_cell.angle_gamma   90.00
#
_symmetry.space_group_name_H-M   'P 1'
#
loop_
_entity.id
_entity.type
_entity.pdbx_description
1 polymer ?
#
loop_
_entity_poly.entity_id
_entity_poly.type
_entity_poly.pdbx_seq_one_letter_code
_entity_poly.pdbx_strand_id
1 'polypeptide(L)'
;MEQRMMVTEDDVFELLAFLVTSARLCVDEPKLYGTFRLVDAASRLIGFVFESDQLEDKQSLQQLKDEIDEKKFLMTTDQKGYVKFLDDLTRKVARGLKERAGTAP
;
A
#
# COMPACT_ATOMS: atom_id res chain seq x y z
N MET A 1 -9.19 -15.85 -23.37
CA MET A 1 -9.86 -14.71 -22.72
C MET A 1 -8.89 -14.20 -21.68
N GLU A 2 -8.32 -13.01 -21.89
CA GLU A 2 -7.63 -12.29 -20.83
C GLU A 2 -8.67 -11.96 -19.77
N GLN A 3 -8.66 -12.69 -18.65
CA GLN A 3 -9.27 -12.13 -17.46
C GLN A 3 -8.50 -10.83 -17.14
N ARG A 4 -9.15 -9.87 -16.50
CA ARG A 4 -8.56 -8.61 -16.09
C ARG A 4 -8.49 -8.67 -14.58
N MET A 5 -7.50 -8.04 -13.96
CA MET A 5 -7.47 -7.77 -12.52
C MET A 5 -8.87 -7.32 -12.06
N MET A 6 -9.59 -8.16 -11.32
CA MET A 6 -10.97 -7.89 -10.93
C MET A 6 -10.98 -7.30 -9.53
N VAL A 7 -10.73 -5.99 -9.45
CA VAL A 7 -11.13 -5.18 -8.30
C VAL A 7 -12.62 -4.86 -8.52
N THR A 8 -13.47 -5.15 -7.53
CA THR A 8 -14.90 -4.87 -7.64
C THR A 8 -15.21 -3.38 -7.48
N GLU A 9 -16.40 -2.95 -7.89
CA GLU A 9 -16.85 -1.58 -7.64
C GLU A 9 -16.90 -1.29 -6.13
N ASP A 10 -17.33 -2.26 -5.33
CA ASP A 10 -17.38 -2.15 -3.86
C ASP A 10 -15.98 -1.96 -3.25
N ASP A 11 -14.97 -2.73 -3.71
CA ASP A 11 -13.58 -2.56 -3.25
C ASP A 11 -13.04 -1.15 -3.57
N VAL A 12 -13.37 -0.63 -4.76
CA VAL A 12 -13.00 0.72 -5.17
C VAL A 12 -13.66 1.74 -4.26
N PHE A 13 -14.97 1.62 -4.02
CA PHE A 13 -15.69 2.54 -3.14
C PHE A 13 -15.22 2.44 -1.69
N GLU A 14 -14.85 1.27 -1.19
CA GLU A 14 -14.24 1.11 0.13
C GLU A 14 -12.90 1.88 0.21
N LEU A 15 -12.02 1.71 -0.78
CA LEU A 15 -10.74 2.40 -0.80
C LEU A 15 -10.92 3.92 -0.95
N LEU A 16 -11.86 4.37 -1.77
CA LEU A 16 -12.20 5.79 -1.93
C LEU A 16 -12.75 6.38 -0.63
N ALA A 17 -13.68 5.69 0.03
CA ALA A 17 -14.23 6.12 1.31
C ALA A 17 -13.11 6.25 2.34
N PHE A 18 -12.21 5.27 2.41
CA PHE A 18 -11.03 5.32 3.27
C PHE A 18 -10.14 6.53 2.94
N LEU A 19 -9.73 6.72 1.69
CA LEU A 19 -8.83 7.80 1.27
C LEU A 19 -9.42 9.20 1.49
N VAL A 20 -10.69 9.41 1.12
CA VAL A 20 -11.33 10.73 1.22
C VAL A 20 -11.58 11.11 2.69
N THR A 21 -12.05 10.18 3.51
CA THR A 21 -12.21 10.43 4.95
C THR A 21 -10.86 10.64 5.63
N SER A 22 -9.85 9.84 5.27
CA SER A 22 -8.46 10.02 5.71
C SER A 22 -7.95 11.42 5.42
N ALA A 23 -8.11 11.90 4.17
CA ALA A 23 -7.66 13.22 3.76
C ALA A 23 -8.32 14.33 4.57
N ARG A 24 -9.62 14.22 4.88
CA ARG A 24 -10.28 15.16 5.77
C ARG A 24 -9.68 15.13 7.17
N LEU A 25 -9.53 13.95 7.77
CA LEU A 25 -9.02 13.80 9.14
C LEU A 25 -7.58 14.33 9.29
N CYS A 26 -6.74 14.19 8.26
CA CYS A 26 -5.37 14.71 8.26
C CYS A 26 -5.23 16.21 8.54
N VAL A 27 -6.28 17.01 8.32
CA VAL A 27 -6.24 18.45 8.61
C VAL A 27 -6.19 18.72 10.12
N ASP A 28 -6.81 17.87 10.93
CA ASP A 28 -6.97 18.08 12.38
C ASP A 28 -6.07 17.17 13.22
N GLU A 29 -5.48 16.14 12.60
CA GLU A 29 -4.74 15.09 13.29
C GLU A 29 -3.22 15.32 13.40
N PRO A 30 -2.53 14.57 14.28
CA PRO A 30 -1.08 14.63 14.37
C PRO A 30 -0.40 14.26 13.05
N LYS A 31 0.72 14.92 12.76
CA LYS A 31 1.45 14.87 11.48
C LYS A 31 1.68 13.47 10.88
N LEU A 32 1.91 12.46 11.71
CA LEU A 32 2.23 11.10 11.25
C LEU A 32 1.00 10.23 10.92
N TYR A 33 -0.20 10.63 11.33
CA TYR A 33 -1.41 9.87 11.01
C TYR A 33 -1.68 9.84 9.50
N GLY A 34 -1.41 10.95 8.80
CA GLY A 34 -1.54 11.00 7.35
C GLY A 34 -0.63 10.00 6.64
N THR A 35 0.64 9.91 7.04
CA THR A 35 1.57 8.93 6.45
C THR A 35 1.16 7.50 6.78
N PHE A 36 0.62 7.25 7.97
CA PHE A 36 0.11 5.94 8.36
C PHE A 36 -1.06 5.51 7.48
N ARG A 37 -2.01 6.40 7.21
CA ARG A 37 -3.15 6.07 6.35
C ARG A 37 -2.75 5.85 4.90
N LEU A 38 -1.73 6.55 4.40
CA LEU A 38 -1.22 6.30 3.05
C LEU A 38 -0.67 4.87 2.90
N VAL A 39 0.12 4.39 3.87
CA VAL A 39 0.63 3.01 3.82
C VAL A 39 -0.48 1.98 4.12
N ASP A 40 -1.45 2.29 4.99
CA ASP A 40 -2.61 1.42 5.21
C ASP A 40 -3.47 1.27 3.95
N ALA A 41 -3.71 2.37 3.23
CA ALA A 41 -4.39 2.33 1.93
C ALA A 41 -3.62 1.48 0.91
N ALA A 42 -2.29 1.55 0.90
CA ALA A 42 -1.47 0.70 0.03
C ALA A 42 -1.61 -0.79 0.39
N SER A 43 -1.62 -1.15 1.68
CA SER A 43 -1.87 -2.53 2.14
C SER A 43 -3.26 -3.03 1.71
N ARG A 44 -4.30 -2.21 1.87
CA ARG A 44 -5.67 -2.51 1.42
C ARG A 44 -5.75 -2.74 -0.09
N LEU A 45 -5.14 -1.83 -0.87
CA LEU A 45 -5.07 -1.95 -2.32
C LEU A 45 -4.41 -3.27 -2.73
N ILE A 46 -3.28 -3.61 -2.13
CA ILE A 46 -2.61 -4.90 -2.39
C ILE A 46 -3.55 -6.07 -2.04
N GLY A 47 -4.30 -5.97 -0.94
CA GLY A 47 -5.31 -6.95 -0.53
C GLY A 47 -6.37 -7.21 -1.61
N PHE A 48 -6.97 -6.17 -2.19
CA PHE A 48 -7.98 -6.32 -3.24
C PHE A 48 -7.43 -7.01 -4.49
N VAL A 49 -6.14 -6.82 -4.80
CA VAL A 49 -5.54 -7.39 -6.01
C VAL A 49 -5.23 -8.89 -5.86
N PHE A 50 -5.14 -9.40 -4.62
CA PHE A 50 -4.90 -10.82 -4.35
C PHE A 50 -6.07 -11.75 -4.64
N GLU A 51 -7.27 -11.21 -4.83
CA GLU A 51 -8.43 -11.98 -5.28
C GLU A 51 -8.35 -12.36 -6.77
N SER A 52 -7.34 -11.88 -7.50
CA SER A 52 -7.10 -12.20 -8.91
C SER A 52 -5.97 -13.21 -9.13
N ASP A 53 -6.14 -14.13 -10.07
CA ASP A 53 -5.14 -15.16 -10.44
C ASP A 53 -4.06 -14.68 -11.42
N GLN A 54 -4.01 -13.37 -11.70
CA GLN A 54 -3.18 -12.79 -12.76
C GLN A 54 -1.99 -11.98 -12.28
N LEU A 55 -1.73 -11.98 -10.97
CA LEU A 55 -0.55 -11.34 -10.42
C LEU A 55 0.69 -12.17 -10.76
N GLU A 56 1.53 -11.65 -11.67
CA GLU A 56 2.83 -12.26 -12.02
C GLU A 56 3.75 -12.38 -10.80
N ASP A 57 3.61 -11.47 -9.83
CA ASP A 57 4.47 -11.37 -8.66
C ASP A 57 3.66 -11.30 -7.35
N LYS A 58 2.84 -12.33 -7.12
CA LYS A 58 2.04 -12.48 -5.89
C LYS A 58 2.92 -12.46 -4.64
N GLN A 59 4.07 -13.14 -4.69
CA GLN A 59 4.93 -13.29 -3.52
C GLN A 59 5.51 -11.96 -3.04
N SER A 60 6.04 -11.12 -3.93
CA SER A 60 6.65 -9.85 -3.51
C SER A 60 5.60 -8.87 -3.01
N LEU A 61 4.41 -8.84 -3.63
CA LEU A 61 3.28 -8.03 -3.14
C LEU A 61 2.82 -8.49 -1.75
N GLN A 62 2.83 -9.79 -1.47
CA GLN A 62 2.37 -10.32 -0.19
C GLN A 62 3.36 -9.93 0.90
N GLN A 63 4.66 -10.09 0.63
CA GLN A 63 5.72 -9.66 1.54
C GLN A 63 5.65 -8.15 1.82
N LEU A 64 5.36 -7.34 0.80
CA LEU A 64 5.20 -5.89 0.97
C LEU A 64 3.99 -5.57 1.86
N LYS A 65 2.86 -6.26 1.65
CA LYS A 65 1.65 -6.11 2.47
C LYS A 65 1.93 -6.49 3.93
N ASP A 66 2.53 -7.65 4.16
CA ASP A 66 2.83 -8.16 5.51
C ASP A 66 3.74 -7.20 6.27
N GLU A 67 4.79 -6.68 5.60
CA GLU A 67 5.67 -5.68 6.20
C GLU A 67 4.94 -4.37 6.56
N ILE A 68 4.05 -3.90 5.69
CA ILE A 68 3.24 -2.71 5.98
C ILE A 68 2.37 -2.96 7.21
N ASP A 69 1.66 -4.09 7.26
CA ASP A 69 0.75 -4.40 8.35
C ASP A 69 1.46 -4.57 9.70
N GLU A 70 2.67 -5.14 9.69
CA GLU A 70 3.51 -5.27 10.88
C GLU A 70 4.03 -3.90 11.38
N LYS A 71 4.52 -3.06 10.47
CA LYS A 71 5.32 -1.88 10.83
C LYS A 71 4.55 -0.55 10.83
N LYS A 72 3.34 -0.49 10.27
CA LYS A 72 2.55 0.77 10.21
C LYS A 72 2.28 1.38 11.58
N PHE A 73 2.18 0.57 12.64
CA PHE A 73 1.94 1.04 14.00
C PHE A 73 3.18 1.57 14.74
N LEU A 74 4.38 1.46 14.15
CA LEU A 74 5.59 2.06 14.73
C LEU A 74 5.44 3.56 14.95
N MET A 75 4.56 4.25 14.20
CA MET A 75 4.28 5.68 14.44
C MET A 75 3.86 5.99 15.89
N THR A 76 3.33 5.00 16.61
CA THR A 76 2.86 5.13 18.00
C THR A 76 3.93 4.84 19.05
N THR A 77 4.94 4.02 18.71
CA THR A 77 5.91 3.45 19.67
C THR A 77 7.37 3.80 19.35
N ASP A 78 7.71 3.94 18.08
CA ASP A 78 9.04 4.29 17.57
C ASP A 78 8.94 5.11 16.28
N GLN A 79 8.82 6.43 16.43
CA GLN A 79 8.72 7.34 15.27
C GLN A 79 9.96 7.32 14.37
N LYS A 80 11.16 7.06 14.92
CA LYS A 80 12.39 6.98 14.12
C LYS A 80 12.38 5.70 13.28
N GLY A 81 12.03 4.57 13.89
CA GLY A 81 11.82 3.31 13.20
C GLY A 81 10.74 3.42 12.12
N TYR A 82 9.65 4.14 12.42
CA TYR A 82 8.58 4.40 11.47
C TYR A 82 9.05 5.20 10.24
N VAL A 83 9.80 6.29 10.42
CA VAL A 83 10.35 7.07 9.30
C VAL A 83 11.32 6.21 8.47
N LYS A 84 12.20 5.45 9.12
CA LYS A 84 13.10 4.53 8.40
C LYS A 84 12.30 3.49 7.59
N PHE A 85 11.22 2.96 8.15
CA PHE A 85 10.32 2.05 7.46
C PHE A 85 9.70 2.70 6.21
N LEU A 86 9.27 3.96 6.28
CA LEU A 86 8.75 4.68 5.11
C LEU A 86 9.83 4.86 4.02
N ASP A 87 11.07 5.16 4.41
CA ASP A 87 12.20 5.26 3.47
C ASP A 87 12.47 3.90 2.78
N ASP A 88 12.45 2.82 3.55
CA ASP A 88 12.68 1.47 3.05
C ASP A 88 11.55 1.03 2.09
N LEU A 89 10.28 1.30 2.45
CA LEU A 89 9.12 1.06 1.58
C LEU A 89 9.24 1.80 0.26
N THR A 90 9.58 3.10 0.31
CA THR A 90 9.74 3.92 -0.89
C THR A 90 10.79 3.33 -1.84
N ARG A 91 11.93 2.88 -1.29
CA ARG A 91 12.98 2.21 -2.08
C ARG A 91 12.53 0.87 -2.66
N LYS A 92 11.73 0.09 -1.93
CA LYS A 92 11.20 -1.20 -2.40
C LYS A 92 10.26 -1.00 -3.59
N VAL A 93 9.29 -0.10 -3.46
CA VAL A 93 8.35 0.23 -4.55
C VAL A 93 9.09 0.78 -5.78
N ALA A 94 10.06 1.68 -5.58
CA ALA A 94 10.87 2.21 -6.68
C ALA A 94 11.68 1.13 -7.42
N ARG A 95 12.22 0.14 -6.70
CA ARG A 95 12.91 -1.01 -7.33
C ARG A 95 11.94 -1.87 -8.14
N GLY A 96 10.78 -2.20 -7.57
CA GLY A 96 9.75 -2.96 -8.28
C GLY A 96 9.27 -2.27 -9.55
N LEU A 97 9.16 -0.94 -9.54
CA LEU A 97 8.86 -0.15 -10.75
C LEU A 97 9.98 -0.25 -11.79
N LYS A 98 11.24 -0.14 -11.38
CA LYS A 98 12.40 -0.24 -12.28
C LYS A 98 12.50 -1.63 -12.93
N GLU A 99 12.27 -2.70 -12.17
CA GLU A 99 12.28 -4.07 -12.68
C GLU A 99 11.18 -4.29 -13.74
N ARG A 100 9.99 -3.75 -13.51
CA ARG A 100 8.87 -3.78 -14.48
C ARG A 100 9.13 -2.92 -15.73
N ALA A 101 9.81 -1.79 -15.57
CA ALA A 101 10.19 -0.94 -16.71
C ALA A 101 11.35 -1.54 -17.54
N GLY A 102 12.29 -2.23 -16.89
CA GLY A 102 13.43 -2.89 -17.54
C GLY A 102 13.11 -4.25 -18.16
N THR A 103 11.91 -4.78 -17.93
CA THR A 103 11.36 -6.01 -18.54
C THR A 103 10.42 -5.72 -19.71
N ALA A 104 10.21 -4.43 -20.06
CA ALA A 104 9.54 -4.05 -21.30
C ALA A 104 10.43 -4.42 -22.51
N PRO A 105 9.89 -5.13 -23.53
CA PRO A 105 10.66 -5.55 -24.70
C PRO A 105 11.17 -4.38 -25.55
#